data_AF-A0A1G0I024-F1
#
_entry.id   AF-A0A1G0I024-F1
#
_cell.length_a   1.000
_cell.length_b   1.000
_cell.length_c   1.000
_cell.angle_alpha   90.00
_cell.angle_beta   90.00
_cell.angle_gamma   90.00
#
_symmetry.space_group_name_H-M   'P 1'
#
loop_
_entity.id
_entity.type
_entity.pdbx_description
1 polymer ?
#
loop_
_entity_poly.entity_id
_entity_poly.type
_entity_poly.pdbx_seq_one_letter_code
_entity_poly.pdbx_strand_id
1 'polypeptide(L)'
;MPAPSPPELSHKVLDLLLDVVCAVDPEGRFVFVSASCQEVFGYTPEELRGRNVMSLVHPDDLERTVQTARRIMDGEAHPHFENRYLHKDGRVVDIMWSARWSEDHKLRIAVARDISAQKRGQAVQSALYSISEAAHSTEDLAELFAHIHEQISCLLPAKNFFVALYDEKLDEISYPYHVDEFDPVPAVGGLSSVTLAGEVIRSGKTLLVSPDSLAGLPTHLQKVVGTDSTYWLGVPLSSNHGTFGALVVQSYAGGATYGESDMELLQFVSAQAAAAIERKRMHTRLQHIALYDQLTGLPNRELLHDRLRTALARARREKTPLSLLYLDLDNFKKVNDEHGHATGDALLQEVARRLQGCIRASDTVARLGGDEFVVLIEGLRESAHAWLIAEKIRLALDAPMLVGSHAIHAPPSVGVAVYPQDGDNEQSLLRHADAAMYRAKRKGGNQVGDDGIVAEPHRHRS
;
A
#
# COMPACT_ATOMS: atom_id res chain seq x y z
N MET A 1 54.93 47.81 -9.33
CA MET A 1 55.06 46.34 -9.44
C MET A 1 54.94 45.97 -10.91
N PRO A 2 55.82 45.12 -11.47
CA PRO A 2 55.65 44.67 -12.85
C PRO A 2 54.33 43.90 -12.97
N ALA A 3 53.62 44.08 -14.08
CA ALA A 3 52.43 43.30 -14.36
C ALA A 3 52.81 41.81 -14.46
N PRO A 4 52.03 40.88 -13.86
CA PRO A 4 52.30 39.46 -13.96
C PRO A 4 52.35 39.02 -15.42
N SER A 5 53.27 38.13 -15.73
CA SER A 5 53.47 37.64 -17.10
C SER A 5 52.24 36.84 -17.57
N PRO A 6 51.91 36.81 -18.88
CA PRO A 6 50.75 36.08 -19.40
C PRO A 6 50.62 34.62 -18.92
N PRO A 7 51.72 33.84 -18.74
CA PRO A 7 51.64 32.48 -18.19
C PRO A 7 51.17 32.42 -16.73
N GLU A 8 51.57 33.38 -15.89
CA GLU A 8 51.16 33.44 -14.48
C GLU A 8 49.68 33.81 -14.34
N LEU A 9 49.14 34.61 -15.27
CA LEU A 9 47.70 34.88 -15.35
C LEU A 9 46.92 33.61 -15.75
N SER A 10 47.42 32.82 -16.70
CA SER A 10 46.72 31.59 -17.13
C SER A 10 46.61 30.55 -16.01
N HIS A 11 47.62 30.39 -15.16
CA HIS A 11 47.52 29.51 -13.98
C HIS A 11 46.45 30.00 -12.98
N LYS A 12 46.46 31.29 -12.65
CA LYS A 12 45.48 31.87 -11.71
C LYS A 12 44.05 31.81 -12.22
N VAL A 13 43.83 31.89 -13.53
CA VAL A 13 42.49 31.74 -14.13
C VAL A 13 41.99 30.31 -14.05
N LEU A 14 42.87 29.32 -14.23
CA LEU A 14 42.50 27.90 -14.11
C LEU A 14 42.11 27.52 -12.67
N ASP A 15 42.71 28.17 -11.67
CA ASP A 15 42.37 27.95 -10.25
C ASP A 15 41.02 28.55 -9.83
N LEU A 16 40.41 29.40 -10.67
CA LEU A 16 39.06 29.92 -10.45
C LEU A 16 37.97 28.99 -11.02
N LEU A 17 38.34 27.93 -11.73
CA LEU A 17 37.40 26.97 -12.28
C LEU A 17 36.96 25.96 -11.22
N LEU A 18 35.66 25.62 -11.24
CA LEU A 18 35.11 24.54 -10.43
C LEU A 18 35.56 23.16 -10.92
N ASP A 19 35.79 23.02 -12.23
CA ASP A 19 36.29 21.78 -12.82
C ASP A 19 37.81 21.65 -12.56
N VAL A 20 38.29 20.42 -12.39
CA VAL A 20 39.73 20.12 -12.26
C VAL A 20 40.35 20.12 -13.63
N VAL A 21 41.35 20.97 -13.85
CA VAL A 21 42.15 20.97 -15.07
C VAL A 21 43.49 20.33 -14.76
N CYS A 22 43.86 19.28 -15.50
CA CYS A 22 45.12 18.59 -15.31
C CYS A 22 45.82 18.25 -16.62
N ALA A 23 47.13 18.05 -16.54
CA ALA A 23 47.94 17.50 -17.60
C ALA A 23 48.81 16.37 -17.05
N VAL A 24 48.83 15.24 -17.75
CA VAL A 24 49.66 14.08 -17.39
C VAL A 24 50.64 13.73 -18.51
N ASP A 25 51.78 13.16 -18.14
CA ASP A 25 52.79 12.61 -19.06
C ASP A 25 52.31 11.28 -19.71
N PRO A 26 53.05 10.70 -20.68
CA PRO A 26 52.69 9.43 -21.34
C PRO A 26 52.52 8.27 -20.35
N GLU A 27 53.23 8.30 -19.23
CA GLU A 27 53.15 7.31 -18.16
C GLU A 27 51.94 7.53 -17.22
N GLY A 28 51.20 8.63 -17.39
CA GLY A 28 50.00 8.98 -16.63
C GLY A 28 50.29 9.69 -15.30
N ARG A 29 51.46 10.30 -15.13
CA ARG A 29 51.82 11.08 -13.95
C ARG A 29 51.42 12.54 -14.11
N PHE A 30 50.88 13.15 -13.07
CA PHE A 30 50.50 14.56 -13.10
C PHE A 30 51.72 15.47 -13.27
N VAL A 31 51.72 16.24 -14.36
CA VAL A 31 52.66 17.35 -14.61
C VAL A 31 52.06 18.66 -14.12
N PHE A 32 50.76 18.83 -14.30
CA PHE A 32 49.99 19.98 -13.82
C PHE A 32 48.60 19.54 -13.31
N VAL A 33 48.10 20.21 -12.29
CA VAL A 33 46.72 20.09 -11.80
C VAL A 33 46.32 21.41 -11.12
N SER A 34 45.09 21.88 -11.36
CA SER A 34 44.53 23.09 -10.75
C SER A 34 44.19 22.89 -9.27
N ALA A 35 44.09 23.99 -8.52
CA ALA A 35 43.76 23.96 -7.09
C ALA A 35 42.42 23.30 -6.75
N SER A 36 41.46 23.29 -7.69
CA SER A 36 40.15 22.63 -7.56
C SER A 36 40.25 21.11 -7.30
N CYS A 37 41.41 20.48 -7.52
CA CYS A 37 41.62 19.06 -7.20
C CYS A 37 41.49 18.75 -5.70
N GLN A 38 41.72 19.74 -4.83
CA GLN A 38 41.65 19.54 -3.39
C GLN A 38 40.22 19.29 -2.93
N GLU A 39 39.23 19.97 -3.52
CA GLU A 39 37.82 19.75 -3.21
C GLU A 39 37.31 18.42 -3.80
N VAL A 40 37.73 18.11 -5.03
CA VAL A 40 37.23 16.94 -5.78
C VAL A 40 37.90 15.63 -5.38
N PHE A 41 39.22 15.63 -5.15
CA PHE A 41 40.00 14.41 -4.84
C PHE A 41 40.57 14.40 -3.43
N GLY A 42 40.56 15.52 -2.70
CA GLY A 42 41.07 15.61 -1.33
C GLY A 42 42.58 15.80 -1.23
N TYR A 43 43.27 15.92 -2.37
CA TYR A 43 44.72 16.07 -2.45
C TYR A 43 45.10 17.47 -2.92
N THR A 44 46.17 18.03 -2.36
CA THR A 44 46.70 19.30 -2.87
C THR A 44 47.43 19.08 -4.20
N PRO A 45 47.59 20.13 -5.04
CA PRO A 45 48.34 20.01 -6.29
C PRO A 45 49.77 19.47 -6.12
N GLU A 46 50.44 19.80 -5.02
CA GLU A 46 51.78 19.32 -4.69
C GLU A 46 51.79 17.82 -4.38
N GLU A 47 50.77 17.31 -3.69
CA GLU A 47 50.62 15.88 -3.39
C GLU A 47 50.35 15.04 -4.65
N LEU A 48 49.67 15.63 -5.64
CA LEU A 48 49.34 14.96 -6.90
C LEU A 48 50.49 15.01 -7.90
N ARG A 49 51.36 16.03 -7.86
CA ARG A 49 52.47 16.17 -8.81
C ARG A 49 53.37 14.93 -8.84
N GLY A 50 53.57 14.34 -10.02
CA GLY A 50 54.35 13.12 -10.24
C GLY A 50 53.66 11.81 -9.85
N ARG A 51 52.49 11.87 -9.18
CA ARG A 51 51.67 10.70 -8.85
C ARG A 51 50.94 10.22 -10.09
N ASN A 52 50.79 8.89 -10.21
CA ASN A 52 50.06 8.30 -11.31
C ASN A 52 48.54 8.46 -11.12
N VAL A 53 47.83 9.02 -12.10
CA VAL A 53 46.39 9.24 -12.04
C VAL A 53 45.60 7.93 -11.86
N MET A 54 46.10 6.81 -12.38
CA MET A 54 45.44 5.51 -12.27
C MET A 54 45.41 4.99 -10.83
N SER A 55 46.29 5.49 -9.95
CA SER A 55 46.27 5.14 -8.52
C SER A 55 45.07 5.72 -7.77
N LEU A 56 44.35 6.66 -8.38
CA LEU A 56 43.16 7.30 -7.82
C LEU A 56 41.87 6.69 -8.40
N VAL A 57 41.94 5.85 -9.43
CA VAL A 57 40.76 5.28 -10.09
C VAL A 57 40.21 4.14 -9.24
N HIS A 58 38.88 4.04 -9.16
CA HIS A 58 38.22 2.92 -8.50
C HIS A 58 38.63 1.58 -9.15
N PRO A 59 38.92 0.51 -8.38
CA PRO A 59 39.42 -0.75 -8.93
C PRO A 59 38.61 -1.32 -10.10
N ASP A 60 37.28 -1.31 -9.98
CA ASP A 60 36.36 -1.79 -11.03
C ASP A 60 36.43 -1.00 -12.34
N ASP A 61 36.86 0.26 -12.29
CA ASP A 61 36.90 1.16 -13.44
C ASP A 61 38.29 1.17 -14.12
N LEU A 62 39.32 0.61 -13.46
CA LEU A 62 40.72 0.72 -13.84
C LEU A 62 41.00 0.24 -15.27
N GLU A 63 40.53 -0.95 -15.62
CA GLU A 63 40.78 -1.54 -16.95
C GLU A 63 40.20 -0.66 -18.06
N ARG A 64 38.93 -0.27 -17.91
CA ARG A 64 38.23 0.61 -18.85
C ARG A 64 38.91 1.96 -18.97
N THR A 65 39.35 2.55 -17.85
CA THR A 65 40.06 3.83 -17.84
C THR A 65 41.42 3.74 -18.54
N VAL A 66 42.18 2.66 -18.36
CA VAL A 66 43.46 2.44 -19.05
C VAL A 66 43.26 2.28 -20.56
N GLN A 67 42.23 1.58 -21.00
CA GLN A 67 41.93 1.44 -22.43
C GLN A 67 41.55 2.79 -23.06
N THR A 68 40.69 3.57 -22.41
CA THR A 68 40.34 4.93 -22.86
C THR A 68 41.56 5.85 -22.87
N ALA A 69 42.43 5.76 -21.86
CA ALA A 69 43.67 6.51 -21.78
C ALA A 69 44.57 6.28 -23.00
N ARG A 70 44.70 5.03 -23.46
CA ARG A 70 45.50 4.67 -24.65
C ARG A 70 44.90 5.25 -25.92
N ARG A 71 43.59 5.09 -26.15
CA ARG A 71 42.87 5.65 -27.30
C ARG A 71 43.06 7.17 -27.43
N ILE A 72 43.04 7.88 -26.30
CA ILE A 72 43.30 9.33 -26.30
C ILE A 72 44.72 9.65 -26.78
N MET A 73 45.73 8.89 -26.35
CA MET A 73 47.11 9.06 -26.80
C MET A 73 47.30 8.70 -28.28
N ASP A 74 46.47 7.79 -28.81
CA ASP A 74 46.43 7.45 -30.24
C ASP A 74 45.71 8.50 -31.10
N GLY A 75 45.27 9.61 -30.50
CA GLY A 75 44.70 10.78 -31.19
C GLY A 75 43.17 10.87 -31.15
N GLU A 76 42.47 9.94 -30.51
CA GLU A 76 41.02 9.99 -30.36
C GLU A 76 40.62 10.93 -29.21
N ALA A 77 40.01 12.07 -29.52
CA ALA A 77 39.40 12.90 -28.48
C ALA A 77 38.21 12.15 -27.86
N HIS A 78 38.21 11.97 -26.54
CA HIS A 78 37.12 11.30 -25.82
C HIS A 78 36.41 12.29 -24.89
N PRO A 79 35.39 13.02 -25.37
CA PRO A 79 34.57 13.85 -24.52
C PRO A 79 33.60 12.98 -23.69
N HIS A 80 33.27 13.42 -22.48
CA HIS A 80 32.28 12.79 -21.58
C HIS A 80 32.59 11.34 -21.14
N PHE A 81 33.86 10.99 -20.94
CA PHE A 81 34.18 9.68 -20.35
C PHE A 81 33.92 9.71 -18.84
N GLU A 82 32.99 8.88 -18.36
CA GLU A 82 32.67 8.80 -16.93
C GLU A 82 33.37 7.63 -16.25
N ASN A 83 33.99 7.89 -15.12
CA ASN A 83 34.53 6.84 -14.24
C ASN A 83 34.60 7.30 -12.78
N ARG A 84 34.79 6.32 -11.90
CA ARG A 84 34.86 6.53 -10.45
C ARG A 84 36.29 6.72 -9.97
N TYR A 85 36.50 7.70 -9.09
CA TYR A 85 37.76 7.97 -8.39
C TYR A 85 37.59 7.80 -6.88
N LEU A 86 38.68 7.49 -6.20
CA LEU A 86 38.77 7.43 -4.74
C LEU A 86 39.35 8.75 -4.22
N HIS A 87 38.55 9.45 -3.42
CA HIS A 87 38.99 10.62 -2.68
C HIS A 87 39.97 10.20 -1.56
N LYS A 88 40.76 11.15 -1.05
CA LYS A 88 41.74 10.90 0.02
C LYS A 88 41.16 10.30 1.31
N ASP A 89 39.91 10.61 1.63
CA ASP A 89 39.17 10.05 2.78
C ASP A 89 38.55 8.66 2.52
N GLY A 90 38.72 8.13 1.30
CA GLY A 90 38.19 6.83 0.88
C GLY A 90 36.81 6.87 0.22
N ARG A 91 36.11 8.01 0.19
CA ARG A 91 34.81 8.09 -0.52
C ARG A 91 35.00 8.02 -2.03
N VAL A 92 33.98 7.50 -2.71
CA VAL A 92 33.95 7.45 -4.18
C VAL A 92 33.44 8.79 -4.73
N VAL A 93 34.06 9.25 -5.81
CA VAL A 93 33.69 10.46 -6.55
C VAL A 93 33.48 10.09 -8.01
N ASP A 94 32.32 10.43 -8.57
CA ASP A 94 32.01 10.24 -9.97
C ASP A 94 32.55 11.41 -10.79
N ILE A 95 33.45 11.11 -11.73
CA ILE A 95 34.09 12.12 -12.57
C ILE A 95 33.70 11.94 -14.02
N MET A 96 33.34 13.04 -14.65
CA MET A 96 33.21 13.15 -16.10
C MET A 96 34.45 13.82 -16.68
N TRP A 97 35.16 13.10 -17.54
CA TRP A 97 36.37 13.56 -18.20
C TRP A 97 36.12 14.05 -19.62
N SER A 98 36.77 15.15 -19.97
CA SER A 98 37.03 15.54 -21.35
C SER A 98 38.54 15.66 -21.54
N ALA A 99 39.12 14.77 -22.33
CA ALA A 99 40.56 14.67 -22.48
C ALA A 99 41.00 14.64 -23.94
N ARG A 100 42.17 15.21 -24.19
CA ARG A 100 42.84 15.21 -25.49
C ARG A 100 44.34 15.02 -25.35
N TRP A 101 44.96 14.45 -26.36
CA TRP A 101 46.40 14.41 -26.49
C TRP A 101 46.93 15.71 -27.12
N SER A 102 48.02 16.25 -26.57
CA SER A 102 48.75 17.38 -27.16
C SER A 102 50.07 16.87 -27.71
N GLU A 103 50.16 16.79 -29.04
CA GLU A 103 51.38 16.35 -29.71
C GLU A 103 52.57 17.27 -29.45
N ASP A 104 52.34 18.59 -29.44
CA ASP A 104 53.38 19.61 -29.25
C ASP A 104 54.06 19.51 -27.88
N HIS A 105 53.30 19.18 -26.84
CA HIS A 105 53.79 19.13 -25.46
C HIS A 105 54.03 17.70 -24.96
N LYS A 106 53.63 16.67 -25.73
CA LYS A 106 53.62 15.25 -25.32
C LYS A 106 52.91 15.03 -23.98
N LEU A 107 51.80 15.73 -23.79
CA LEU A 107 50.96 15.66 -22.60
C LEU A 107 49.52 15.33 -22.95
N ARG A 108 48.87 14.55 -22.10
CA ARG A 108 47.42 14.40 -22.12
C ARG A 108 46.79 15.47 -21.24
N ILE A 109 46.07 16.39 -21.87
CA ILE A 109 45.36 17.48 -21.19
C ILE A 109 43.93 17.03 -20.94
N ALA A 110 43.44 17.17 -19.72
CA ALA A 110 42.13 16.72 -19.33
C ALA A 110 41.43 17.73 -18.40
N VAL A 111 40.11 17.80 -18.54
CA VAL A 111 39.22 18.51 -17.63
C VAL A 111 38.32 17.47 -16.97
N ALA A 112 38.25 17.50 -15.64
CA ALA A 112 37.43 16.64 -14.81
C ALA A 112 36.33 17.45 -14.13
N ARG A 113 35.09 17.03 -14.32
CA ARG A 113 33.93 17.56 -13.61
C ARG A 113 33.45 16.54 -12.60
N ASP A 114 33.26 16.95 -11.35
CA ASP A 114 32.56 16.14 -10.36
C ASP A 114 31.06 16.12 -10.70
N ILE A 115 30.55 14.94 -10.99
CA ILE A 115 29.13 14.70 -11.30
C ILE A 115 28.43 13.88 -10.21
N SER A 116 29.06 13.70 -9.04
CA SER A 116 28.53 12.86 -7.95
C SER A 116 27.17 13.35 -7.46
N ALA A 117 27.03 14.67 -7.20
CA ALA A 117 25.78 15.27 -6.79
C ALA A 117 24.69 15.17 -7.88
N GLN A 118 25.08 15.33 -9.15
CA GLN A 118 24.17 15.19 -10.28
C GLN A 118 23.66 13.75 -10.41
N LYS A 119 24.55 12.76 -10.35
CA LYS A 119 24.18 11.33 -10.40
C LYS A 119 23.30 10.93 -9.23
N ARG A 120 23.60 11.40 -8.02
CA ARG A 120 22.74 11.18 -6.85
C ARG A 120 21.35 11.78 -7.06
N GLY A 121 21.26 13.02 -7.55
CA GLY A 121 19.98 13.66 -7.88
C GLY A 121 19.18 12.90 -8.93
N GLN A 122 19.84 12.43 -10.00
CA GLN A 122 19.21 11.60 -11.04
C GLN A 122 18.73 10.25 -10.50
N ALA A 123 19.53 9.58 -9.67
CA ALA A 123 19.16 8.31 -9.04
C ALA A 123 17.95 8.49 -8.13
N VAL A 124 17.95 9.53 -7.29
CA VAL A 124 16.80 9.89 -6.44
C VAL A 124 15.57 10.13 -7.30
N GLN A 125 15.66 10.99 -8.33
CA GLN A 125 14.52 11.29 -9.21
C GLN A 125 13.97 10.04 -9.91
N SER A 126 14.85 9.17 -10.42
CA SER A 126 14.47 7.91 -11.05
C SER A 126 13.73 6.98 -10.10
N ALA A 127 14.24 6.83 -8.87
CA ALA A 127 13.59 6.02 -7.83
C ALA A 127 12.23 6.60 -7.44
N LEU A 128 12.13 7.92 -7.26
CA LEU A 128 10.86 8.57 -6.93
C LEU A 128 9.81 8.39 -8.02
N TYR A 129 10.22 8.48 -9.30
CA TYR A 129 9.34 8.21 -10.42
C TYR A 129 8.86 6.74 -10.43
N SER A 130 9.80 5.80 -10.24
CA SER A 130 9.51 4.37 -10.15
C SER A 130 8.53 4.03 -9.01
N ILE A 131 8.75 4.61 -7.83
CA ILE A 131 7.86 4.45 -6.67
C ILE A 131 6.49 5.04 -6.97
N SER A 132 6.43 6.24 -7.55
CA SER A 132 5.17 6.90 -7.91
C SER A 132 4.37 6.05 -8.91
N GLU A 133 5.00 5.54 -9.97
CA GLU A 133 4.37 4.64 -10.95
C GLU A 133 3.82 3.37 -10.27
N ALA A 134 4.64 2.67 -9.48
CA ALA A 134 4.21 1.47 -8.75
C ALA A 134 3.07 1.77 -7.78
N ALA A 135 3.13 2.93 -7.10
CA ALA A 135 2.10 3.40 -6.21
C ALA A 135 0.80 3.75 -6.93
N HIS A 136 0.74 3.84 -8.26
CA HIS A 136 -0.50 4.03 -9.03
C HIS A 136 -1.00 2.75 -9.70
N SER A 137 -0.10 1.87 -10.14
CA SER A 137 -0.44 0.69 -10.94
C SER A 137 -0.72 -0.57 -10.10
N THR A 138 -0.14 -0.69 -8.91
CA THR A 138 -0.20 -1.92 -8.11
C THR A 138 -1.48 -1.96 -7.26
N GLU A 139 -2.21 -3.07 -7.32
CA GLU A 139 -3.36 -3.33 -6.44
C GLU A 139 -2.93 -3.96 -5.11
N ASP A 140 -1.82 -4.70 -5.07
CA ASP A 140 -1.26 -5.27 -3.85
C ASP A 140 -0.33 -4.30 -3.10
N LEU A 141 -0.59 -4.11 -1.80
CA LEU A 141 0.26 -3.26 -0.97
C LEU A 141 1.57 -3.98 -0.61
N ALA A 142 1.57 -5.31 -0.49
CA ALA A 142 2.78 -6.05 -0.16
C ALA A 142 3.83 -5.92 -1.28
N GLU A 143 3.41 -6.05 -2.55
CA GLU A 143 4.25 -5.83 -3.72
C GLU A 143 4.74 -4.38 -3.79
N LEU A 144 3.86 -3.41 -3.52
CA LEU A 144 4.24 -2.00 -3.48
C LEU A 144 5.33 -1.73 -2.43
N PHE A 145 5.17 -2.24 -1.21
CA PHE A 145 6.17 -2.03 -0.16
C PHE A 145 7.50 -2.73 -0.47
N ALA A 146 7.47 -3.91 -1.08
CA ALA A 146 8.67 -4.58 -1.56
C ALA A 146 9.42 -3.75 -2.62
N HIS A 147 8.69 -3.20 -3.58
CA HIS A 147 9.25 -2.32 -4.62
C HIS A 147 9.82 -1.04 -4.01
N ILE A 148 9.08 -0.39 -3.10
CA ILE A 148 9.56 0.78 -2.36
C ILE A 148 10.87 0.48 -1.65
N HIS A 149 10.93 -0.66 -0.94
CA HIS A 149 12.11 -1.06 -0.22
C HIS A 149 13.30 -1.26 -1.18
N GLU A 150 13.12 -1.96 -2.30
CA GLU A 150 14.18 -2.15 -3.31
C GLU A 150 14.72 -0.81 -3.85
N GLN A 151 13.83 0.14 -4.17
CA GLN A 151 14.23 1.46 -4.65
C GLN A 151 14.96 2.28 -3.57
N ILE A 152 14.52 2.20 -2.31
CA ILE A 152 15.18 2.86 -1.19
C ILE A 152 16.57 2.25 -0.93
N SER A 153 16.71 0.92 -0.97
CA SER A 153 17.98 0.24 -0.73
C SER A 153 19.07 0.62 -1.75
N CYS A 154 18.68 1.11 -2.94
CA CYS A 154 19.60 1.66 -3.93
C CYS A 154 20.12 3.07 -3.59
N LEU A 155 19.43 3.81 -2.71
CA LEU A 155 19.71 5.21 -2.40
C LEU A 155 20.31 5.42 -1.01
N LEU A 156 19.86 4.62 -0.04
CA LEU A 156 20.35 4.66 1.34
C LEU A 156 20.41 3.25 1.94
N PRO A 157 21.27 3.02 2.94
CA PRO A 157 21.38 1.72 3.58
C PRO A 157 20.10 1.40 4.38
N ALA A 158 19.25 0.58 3.78
CA ALA A 158 17.94 0.20 4.31
C ALA A 158 17.84 -1.32 4.39
N LYS A 159 18.77 -1.99 5.07
CA LYS A 159 18.67 -3.44 5.26
C LYS A 159 17.53 -3.85 6.21
N ASN A 160 17.17 -2.92 7.10
CA ASN A 160 16.07 -3.06 8.01
C ASN A 160 15.05 -1.99 7.66
N PHE A 161 13.90 -2.43 7.16
CA PHE A 161 12.83 -1.59 6.64
C PHE A 161 11.50 -2.22 7.00
N PHE A 162 10.59 -1.42 7.57
CA PHE A 162 9.24 -1.89 7.84
C PHE A 162 8.20 -0.79 7.70
N VAL A 163 6.95 -1.23 7.48
CA VAL A 163 5.76 -0.39 7.45
C VAL A 163 4.86 -0.84 8.57
N ALA A 164 4.48 0.09 9.43
CA ALA A 164 3.52 -0.10 10.51
C ALA A 164 2.22 0.63 10.17
N LEU A 165 1.07 -0.05 10.25
CA LEU A 165 -0.25 0.54 10.02
C LEU A 165 -1.13 0.38 11.26
N TYR A 166 -1.78 1.47 11.65
CA TYR A 166 -2.71 1.52 12.76
C TYR A 166 -4.17 1.39 12.29
N ASP A 167 -4.92 0.52 12.95
CA ASP A 167 -6.37 0.42 12.86
C ASP A 167 -7.00 1.02 14.12
N GLU A 168 -7.67 2.17 13.95
CA GLU A 168 -8.33 2.89 15.04
C GLU A 168 -9.51 2.12 15.66
N LYS A 169 -10.18 1.26 14.89
CA LYS A 169 -11.36 0.51 15.38
C LYS A 169 -10.96 -0.63 16.29
N LEU A 170 -9.83 -1.27 15.98
CA LEU A 170 -9.30 -2.39 16.75
C LEU A 170 -8.31 -1.95 17.82
N ASP A 171 -7.82 -0.71 17.76
CA ASP A 171 -6.65 -0.23 18.51
C ASP A 171 -5.48 -1.19 18.34
N GLU A 172 -5.06 -1.42 17.09
CA GLU A 172 -4.01 -2.38 16.73
C GLU A 172 -3.06 -1.81 15.68
N ILE A 173 -1.75 -2.00 15.91
CA ILE A 173 -0.68 -1.75 14.95
C ILE A 173 -0.30 -3.07 14.30
N SER A 174 -0.43 -3.12 12.98
CA SER A 174 -0.04 -4.24 12.12
C SER A 174 1.21 -3.90 11.32
N TYR A 175 1.95 -4.93 10.91
CA TYR A 175 3.19 -4.80 10.14
C TYR A 175 3.05 -5.50 8.78
N PRO A 176 2.33 -4.90 7.81
CA PRO A 176 2.10 -5.53 6.51
C PRO A 176 3.38 -5.75 5.69
N TYR A 177 4.47 -5.06 6.03
CA TYR A 177 5.78 -5.28 5.43
C TYR A 177 6.87 -5.08 6.49
N HIS A 178 7.77 -6.04 6.60
CA HIS A 178 8.84 -6.03 7.59
C HIS A 178 10.02 -6.86 7.08
N VAL A 179 11.18 -6.22 6.95
CA VAL A 179 12.46 -6.86 6.68
C VAL A 179 13.43 -6.37 7.74
N ASP A 180 14.06 -7.29 8.45
CA ASP A 180 15.05 -6.99 9.48
C ASP A 180 16.10 -8.11 9.54
N GLU A 181 17.35 -7.75 9.83
CA GLU A 181 18.51 -8.66 9.91
C GLU A 181 18.50 -9.53 11.18
N PHE A 182 17.84 -9.10 12.27
CA PHE A 182 17.94 -9.74 13.59
C PHE A 182 16.59 -10.07 14.23
N ASP A 183 15.60 -9.19 14.08
CA ASP A 183 14.35 -9.27 14.81
C ASP A 183 13.22 -9.87 13.94
N PRO A 184 12.39 -10.78 14.46
CA PRO A 184 11.18 -11.23 13.76
C PRO A 184 10.12 -10.12 13.75
N VAL A 185 9.10 -10.28 12.90
CA VAL A 185 7.95 -9.35 12.84
C VAL A 185 7.38 -9.14 14.26
N PRO A 186 7.24 -7.88 14.73
CA PRO A 186 6.70 -7.61 16.05
C PRO A 186 5.27 -8.13 16.20
N ALA A 187 4.90 -8.50 17.42
CA ALA A 187 3.52 -8.87 17.73
C ALA A 187 2.58 -7.66 17.53
N VAL A 188 1.36 -7.93 17.06
CA VAL A 188 0.30 -6.92 16.97
C VAL A 188 0.03 -6.36 18.37
N GLY A 189 0.01 -5.05 18.49
CA GLY A 189 -0.25 -4.35 19.76
C GLY A 189 -0.87 -2.99 19.51
N GLY A 190 -1.61 -2.44 20.47
CA GLY A 190 -2.30 -1.16 20.29
C GLY A 190 -1.39 0.07 20.34
N LEU A 191 -1.96 1.25 20.09
CA LEU A 191 -1.21 2.51 20.12
C LEU A 191 -0.68 2.88 21.52
N SER A 192 -1.22 2.21 22.54
CA SER A 192 -0.75 2.24 23.92
C SER A 192 0.57 1.50 24.14
N SER A 193 0.96 0.62 23.20
CA SER A 193 2.29 0.00 23.20
C SER A 193 3.35 1.07 22.94
N VAL A 194 4.33 1.15 23.84
CA VAL A 194 5.36 2.18 23.77
C VAL A 194 6.41 1.77 22.75
N THR A 195 6.19 2.13 21.48
CA THR A 195 7.13 1.90 20.39
C THR A 195 7.47 3.21 19.68
N LEU A 196 8.66 3.30 19.08
CA LEU A 196 9.06 4.46 18.28
C LEU A 196 8.11 4.67 17.08
N ALA A 197 7.66 3.58 16.45
CA ALA A 197 6.66 3.63 15.39
C ALA A 197 5.31 4.17 15.90
N GLY A 198 4.85 3.73 17.08
CA GLY A 198 3.65 4.25 17.74
C GLY A 198 3.76 5.74 18.06
N GLU A 199 4.95 6.24 18.42
CA GLU A 199 5.19 7.67 18.63
C GLU A 199 5.11 8.48 17.33
N VAL A 200 5.64 7.97 16.22
CA VAL A 200 5.48 8.61 14.90
C VAL A 200 4.00 8.67 14.51
N ILE A 201 3.25 7.59 14.71
CA ILE A 201 1.82 7.53 14.39
C ILE A 201 1.04 8.54 15.25
N ARG A 202 1.28 8.55 16.57
CA ARG A 202 0.60 9.43 17.53
C ARG A 202 0.93 10.90 17.34
N SER A 203 2.20 11.23 17.14
CA SER A 203 2.65 12.62 17.00
C SER A 203 2.43 13.17 15.60
N GLY A 204 2.35 12.30 14.59
CA GLY A 204 2.34 12.68 13.17
C GLY A 204 3.64 13.36 12.73
N LYS A 205 4.73 13.18 13.47
CA LYS A 205 6.03 13.82 13.18
C LYS A 205 7.08 12.79 12.85
N THR A 206 7.96 13.17 11.93
CA THR A 206 9.16 12.41 11.62
C THR A 206 10.07 12.36 12.85
N LEU A 207 10.61 11.17 13.12
CA LEU A 207 11.49 10.92 14.25
C LEU A 207 12.80 10.29 13.75
N LEU A 208 13.90 11.02 13.98
CA LEU A 208 15.26 10.54 13.77
C LEU A 208 15.90 10.31 15.14
N VAL A 209 16.31 9.08 15.40
CA VAL A 209 17.00 8.67 16.62
C VAL A 209 18.43 8.28 16.28
N SER A 210 19.37 8.89 16.99
CA SER A 210 20.79 8.58 17.00
C SER A 210 21.22 8.21 18.43
N PRO A 211 22.43 7.67 18.64
CA PRO A 211 22.91 7.35 19.98
C PRO A 211 22.90 8.57 20.92
N ASP A 212 23.18 9.76 20.37
CA ASP A 212 23.19 11.02 21.11
C ASP A 212 21.77 11.52 21.44
N SER A 213 20.81 11.30 20.54
CA SER A 213 19.43 11.79 20.73
C SER A 213 18.55 10.85 21.56
N LEU A 214 18.90 9.55 21.62
CA LEU A 214 18.16 8.54 22.38
C LEU A 214 18.03 8.93 23.87
N ALA A 215 19.08 9.48 24.46
CA ALA A 215 19.10 9.93 25.86
C ALA A 215 18.11 11.07 26.15
N GLY A 216 17.73 11.84 25.13
CA GLY A 216 16.78 12.96 25.23
C GLY A 216 15.31 12.55 25.08
N LEU A 217 15.02 11.31 24.65
CA LEU A 217 13.66 10.83 24.50
C LEU A 217 13.03 10.49 25.87
N PRO A 218 11.70 10.56 26.02
CA PRO A 218 11.02 10.08 27.21
C PRO A 218 11.42 8.64 27.59
N THR A 219 11.60 8.35 28.88
CA THR A 219 12.13 7.05 29.39
C THR A 219 11.37 5.82 28.88
N HIS A 220 10.07 5.98 28.58
CA HIS A 220 9.25 4.91 28.04
C HIS A 220 9.68 4.55 26.59
N LEU A 221 10.11 5.52 25.78
CA LEU A 221 10.61 5.33 24.41
C LEU A 221 12.11 4.97 24.35
N GLN A 222 12.84 5.12 25.46
CA GLN A 222 14.25 4.72 25.56
C GLN A 222 14.43 3.19 25.62
N LYS A 223 13.38 2.44 25.97
CA LYS A 223 13.37 0.98 25.85
C LYS A 223 12.98 0.61 24.43
N VAL A 224 13.96 0.45 23.56
CA VAL A 224 13.73 -0.09 22.22
C VAL A 224 13.17 -1.51 22.38
N VAL A 225 12.03 -1.79 21.75
CA VAL A 225 11.50 -3.15 21.65
C VAL A 225 12.28 -3.85 20.53
N GLY A 226 13.05 -4.88 20.88
CA GLY A 226 13.92 -5.58 19.93
C GLY A 226 15.41 -5.37 20.22
N THR A 227 16.26 -5.66 19.23
CA THR A 227 17.71 -5.47 19.32
C THR A 227 18.05 -3.96 19.30
N ASP A 228 19.09 -3.55 20.04
CA ASP A 228 19.47 -2.12 20.16
C ASP A 228 19.88 -1.54 18.80
N SER A 229 18.97 -0.79 18.18
CA SER A 229 19.24 -0.02 16.97
C SER A 229 20.11 1.19 17.29
N THR A 230 21.16 1.40 16.50
CA THR A 230 22.10 2.53 16.67
C THR A 230 21.55 3.79 16.00
N TYR A 231 20.90 3.65 14.84
CA TYR A 231 20.15 4.74 14.21
C TYR A 231 18.78 4.26 13.76
N TRP A 232 17.77 5.10 13.92
CA TRP A 232 16.38 4.80 13.59
C TRP A 232 15.73 6.03 12.96
N LEU A 233 15.09 5.87 11.80
CA LEU A 233 14.38 6.95 11.11
C LEU A 233 12.99 6.48 10.73
N GLY A 234 11.97 7.10 11.33
CA GLY A 234 10.57 6.84 11.04
C GLY A 234 9.86 8.09 10.55
N VAL A 235 9.14 7.95 9.46
CA VAL A 235 8.32 9.01 8.86
C VAL A 235 6.84 8.62 8.90
N PRO A 236 5.93 9.58 9.12
CA PRO A 236 4.52 9.29 9.23
C PRO A 236 3.91 8.94 7.86
N LEU A 237 2.94 8.02 7.87
CA LEU A 237 2.00 7.78 6.79
C LEU A 237 0.70 8.50 7.14
N SER A 238 0.49 9.65 6.50
CA SER A 238 -0.62 10.56 6.81
C SER A 238 -1.49 10.81 5.59
N SER A 239 -2.79 10.98 5.83
CA SER A 239 -3.73 11.53 4.87
C SER A 239 -4.43 12.77 5.44
N ASN A 240 -5.38 13.31 4.68
CA ASN A 240 -6.25 14.39 5.15
C ASN A 240 -7.07 14.00 6.39
N HIS A 241 -7.16 12.70 6.71
CA HIS A 241 -7.89 12.16 7.86
C HIS A 241 -7.00 11.89 9.08
N GLY A 242 -5.70 12.16 9.00
CA GLY A 242 -4.74 11.96 10.09
C GLY A 242 -3.66 10.95 9.75
N THR A 243 -2.82 10.64 10.73
CA THR A 243 -1.72 9.68 10.61
C THR A 243 -2.21 8.29 10.97
N PHE A 244 -2.06 7.34 10.05
CA PHE A 244 -2.55 5.97 10.20
C PHE A 244 -1.42 4.94 10.09
N GLY A 245 -0.17 5.37 10.03
CA GLY A 245 0.97 4.48 9.97
C GLY A 245 2.31 5.18 10.04
N ALA A 246 3.37 4.39 9.98
CA ALA A 246 4.75 4.84 9.88
C ALA A 246 5.51 3.98 8.89
N LEU A 247 6.44 4.59 8.17
CA LEU A 247 7.43 3.92 7.32
C LEU A 247 8.80 4.16 7.95
N VAL A 248 9.56 3.09 8.14
CA VAL A 248 10.73 3.09 9.02
C VAL A 248 11.93 2.43 8.35
N VAL A 249 13.11 3.03 8.55
CA VAL A 249 14.42 2.40 8.34
C VAL A 249 15.23 2.42 9.62
N GLN A 250 16.02 1.37 9.85
CA GLN A 250 16.90 1.30 11.02
C GLN A 250 18.24 0.64 10.71
N SER A 251 19.24 0.98 11.51
CA SER A 251 20.59 0.40 11.44
C SER A 251 21.08 0.02 12.84
N TYR A 252 21.81 -1.09 12.90
CA TYR A 252 22.39 -1.65 14.12
C TYR A 252 23.86 -1.22 14.29
N ALA A 253 24.54 -1.72 15.33
CA ALA A 253 25.91 -1.32 15.65
C ALA A 253 26.87 -1.51 14.47
N GLY A 254 27.60 -0.44 14.13
CA GLY A 254 28.48 -0.40 12.95
C GLY A 254 27.76 -0.17 11.61
N GLY A 255 26.44 0.08 11.66
CA GLY A 255 25.59 0.40 10.52
C GLY A 255 25.68 1.86 10.07
N ALA A 256 24.89 2.19 9.05
CA ALA A 256 24.88 3.52 8.45
C ALA A 256 24.16 4.57 9.31
N THR A 257 24.60 5.82 9.18
CA THR A 257 23.93 6.99 9.77
C THR A 257 22.87 7.54 8.81
N TYR A 258 21.80 8.11 9.35
CA TYR A 258 20.79 8.82 8.56
C TYR A 258 20.86 10.33 8.82
N GLY A 259 20.73 11.12 7.76
CA GLY A 259 20.76 12.59 7.81
C GLY A 259 19.50 13.25 7.25
N GLU A 260 19.55 14.58 7.10
CA GLU A 260 18.44 15.36 6.56
C GLU A 260 18.04 14.93 5.14
N SER A 261 19.00 14.61 4.28
CA SER A 261 18.70 14.14 2.92
C SER A 261 17.96 12.81 2.90
N ASP A 262 18.24 11.92 3.85
CA ASP A 262 17.55 10.63 3.95
C ASP A 262 16.14 10.83 4.49
N MET A 263 15.97 11.77 5.42
CA MET A 263 14.68 12.18 5.94
C MET A 263 13.78 12.74 4.84
N GLU A 264 14.27 13.67 4.01
CA GLU A 264 13.51 14.25 2.90
C GLU A 264 13.06 13.18 1.89
N LEU A 265 13.98 12.27 1.54
CA LEU A 265 13.68 11.14 0.66
C LEU A 265 12.58 10.24 1.25
N LEU A 266 12.74 9.83 2.52
CA LEU A 266 11.79 8.94 3.17
C LEU A 266 10.41 9.61 3.31
N GLN A 267 10.34 10.90 3.62
CA GLN A 267 9.09 11.67 3.69
C GLN A 267 8.37 11.74 2.34
N PHE A 268 9.10 11.94 1.24
CA PHE A 268 8.47 11.90 -0.08
C PHE A 268 7.89 10.51 -0.37
N VAL A 269 8.66 9.46 -0.07
CA VAL A 269 8.21 8.08 -0.29
C VAL A 269 7.02 7.73 0.61
N SER A 270 7.00 8.20 1.85
CA SER A 270 5.89 7.98 2.77
C SER A 270 4.61 8.63 2.25
N ALA A 271 4.69 9.81 1.63
CA ALA A 271 3.54 10.45 0.99
C ALA A 271 2.98 9.61 -0.17
N GLN A 272 3.85 9.03 -1.02
CA GLN A 272 3.41 8.14 -2.11
C GLN A 272 2.76 6.86 -1.58
N ALA A 273 3.39 6.23 -0.58
CA ALA A 273 2.87 5.04 0.08
C ALA A 273 1.51 5.32 0.74
N ALA A 274 1.39 6.43 1.47
CA ALA A 274 0.16 6.83 2.13
C ALA A 274 -0.98 7.05 1.12
N ALA A 275 -0.71 7.72 0.00
CA ALA A 275 -1.69 7.92 -1.06
C ALA A 275 -2.18 6.60 -1.67
N ALA A 276 -1.29 5.64 -1.90
CA ALA A 276 -1.65 4.32 -2.41
C ALA A 276 -2.49 3.51 -1.42
N ILE A 277 -2.13 3.52 -0.13
CA ILE A 277 -2.88 2.83 0.93
C ILE A 277 -4.30 3.41 1.04
N GLU A 278 -4.43 4.73 1.09
CA GLU A 278 -5.73 5.40 1.15
C GLU A 278 -6.56 5.09 -0.09
N ARG A 279 -5.96 5.11 -1.29
CA ARG A 279 -6.66 4.75 -2.52
C ARG A 279 -7.18 3.31 -2.46
N LYS A 280 -6.40 2.36 -1.96
CA LYS A 280 -6.85 0.96 -1.80
C LYS A 280 -7.96 0.83 -0.76
N ARG A 281 -7.86 1.54 0.37
CA ARG A 281 -8.91 1.58 1.41
C ARG A 281 -10.20 2.18 0.85
N MET A 282 -10.12 3.30 0.12
CA MET A 282 -11.25 3.92 -0.56
C MET A 282 -11.86 2.99 -1.61
N HIS A 283 -11.04 2.32 -2.42
CA HIS A 283 -11.53 1.37 -3.43
C HIS A 283 -12.29 0.21 -2.79
N THR A 284 -11.72 -0.41 -1.76
CA THR A 284 -12.36 -1.49 -0.99
C THR A 284 -13.66 -1.02 -0.36
N ARG A 285 -13.68 0.22 0.17
CA ARG A 285 -14.88 0.80 0.76
C ARG A 285 -15.95 1.10 -0.28
N LEU A 286 -15.58 1.62 -1.45
CA LEU A 286 -16.49 1.85 -2.57
C LEU A 286 -17.08 0.55 -3.10
N GLN A 287 -16.28 -0.49 -3.26
CA GLN A 287 -16.77 -1.83 -3.61
C GLN A 287 -17.77 -2.34 -2.57
N HIS A 288 -17.46 -2.18 -1.28
CA HIS A 288 -18.37 -2.57 -0.21
C HIS A 288 -19.67 -1.74 -0.25
N ILE A 289 -19.62 -0.45 -0.53
CA ILE A 289 -20.82 0.39 -0.66
C ILE A 289 -21.64 0.03 -1.90
N ALA A 290 -20.98 -0.31 -3.00
CA ALA A 290 -21.61 -0.71 -4.24
C ALA A 290 -22.30 -2.08 -4.17
N LEU A 291 -21.88 -2.96 -3.26
CA LEU A 291 -22.35 -4.35 -3.18
C LEU A 291 -23.12 -4.70 -1.90
N TYR A 292 -23.08 -3.87 -0.86
CA TYR A 292 -23.74 -4.14 0.42
C TYR A 292 -24.62 -2.98 0.88
N ASP A 293 -25.76 -3.32 1.49
CA ASP A 293 -26.67 -2.38 2.15
C ASP A 293 -26.00 -1.74 3.37
N GLN A 294 -25.98 -0.41 3.44
CA GLN A 294 -25.24 0.31 4.48
C GLN A 294 -25.82 0.14 5.89
N LEU A 295 -27.12 -0.12 6.00
CA LEU A 295 -27.77 -0.25 7.30
C LEU A 295 -27.57 -1.65 7.90
N THR A 296 -27.76 -2.68 7.09
CA THR A 296 -27.77 -4.08 7.56
C THR A 296 -26.46 -4.82 7.32
N GLY A 297 -25.58 -4.32 6.45
CA GLY A 297 -24.35 -5.01 6.04
C GLY A 297 -24.60 -6.25 5.17
N LEU A 298 -25.85 -6.50 4.78
CA LEU A 298 -26.21 -7.59 3.87
C LEU A 298 -25.87 -7.23 2.42
N PRO A 299 -25.61 -8.20 1.55
CA PRO A 299 -25.66 -8.03 0.10
C PRO A 299 -26.83 -7.14 -0.34
N ASN A 300 -26.55 -6.17 -1.21
CA ASN A 300 -27.58 -5.34 -1.81
C ASN A 300 -28.16 -6.04 -3.06
N ARG A 301 -29.04 -5.32 -3.77
CA ARG A 301 -29.66 -5.80 -5.01
C ARG A 301 -28.63 -6.27 -6.05
N GLU A 302 -27.55 -5.53 -6.25
CA GLU A 302 -26.55 -5.84 -7.27
C GLU A 302 -25.82 -7.16 -6.94
N LEU A 303 -25.34 -7.30 -5.70
CA LEU A 303 -24.65 -8.52 -5.27
C LEU A 303 -25.58 -9.75 -5.23
N LEU A 304 -26.87 -9.55 -4.90
CA LEU A 304 -27.86 -10.64 -4.99
C LEU A 304 -28.00 -11.16 -6.42
N HIS A 305 -28.13 -10.26 -7.40
CA HIS A 305 -28.29 -10.65 -8.80
C HIS A 305 -27.08 -11.44 -9.31
N ASP A 306 -25.88 -10.97 -9.00
CA ASP A 306 -24.64 -11.67 -9.37
C ASP A 306 -24.58 -13.09 -8.76
N ARG A 307 -24.90 -13.22 -7.47
CA ARG A 307 -24.95 -14.53 -6.79
C ARG A 307 -26.04 -15.43 -7.36
N LEU A 308 -27.24 -14.90 -7.62
CA LEU A 308 -28.33 -15.67 -8.20
C LEU A 308 -27.98 -16.19 -9.60
N ARG A 309 -27.33 -15.37 -10.43
CA ARG A 309 -26.84 -15.79 -11.75
C ARG A 309 -25.85 -16.95 -11.65
N THR A 310 -24.87 -16.82 -10.76
CA THR A 310 -23.84 -17.84 -10.54
C THR A 310 -24.47 -19.13 -10.00
N ALA A 311 -25.38 -19.03 -9.04
CA ALA A 311 -26.10 -20.16 -8.46
C ALA A 311 -26.99 -20.87 -9.50
N LEU A 312 -27.69 -20.13 -10.37
CA LEU A 312 -28.49 -20.70 -11.45
C LEU A 312 -27.65 -21.45 -12.48
N ALA A 313 -26.52 -20.89 -12.90
CA ALA A 313 -25.60 -21.54 -13.81
C ALA A 313 -25.08 -22.87 -13.23
N ARG A 314 -24.75 -22.87 -11.93
CA ARG A 314 -24.33 -24.05 -11.19
C ARG A 314 -25.45 -25.09 -11.07
N ALA A 315 -26.63 -24.69 -10.63
CA ALA A 315 -27.80 -25.55 -10.48
C ALA A 315 -28.22 -26.20 -11.80
N ARG A 316 -28.16 -25.46 -12.91
CA ARG A 316 -28.42 -26.00 -14.26
C ARG A 316 -27.44 -27.11 -14.64
N ARG A 317 -26.15 -26.93 -14.34
CA ARG A 317 -25.11 -27.92 -14.61
C ARG A 317 -25.24 -29.16 -13.72
N GLU A 318 -25.51 -28.95 -12.43
CA GLU A 318 -25.58 -30.02 -11.41
C GLU A 318 -26.96 -30.68 -11.33
N LYS A 319 -27.97 -30.13 -12.02
CA LYS A 319 -29.38 -30.55 -11.97
C LYS A 319 -29.95 -30.57 -10.55
N THR A 320 -29.52 -29.62 -9.74
CA THR A 320 -29.97 -29.46 -8.35
C THR A 320 -30.96 -28.30 -8.24
N PRO A 321 -32.04 -28.43 -7.47
CA PRO A 321 -32.91 -27.29 -7.20
C PRO A 321 -32.21 -26.21 -6.37
N LEU A 322 -32.66 -24.97 -6.55
CA LEU A 322 -32.38 -23.83 -5.66
C LEU A 322 -33.70 -23.12 -5.36
N SER A 323 -33.75 -22.32 -4.29
CA SER A 323 -34.95 -21.57 -3.94
C SER A 323 -34.63 -20.11 -3.64
N LEU A 324 -35.55 -19.24 -4.03
CA LEU A 324 -35.54 -17.83 -3.73
C LEU A 324 -36.74 -17.52 -2.83
N LEU A 325 -36.48 -16.89 -1.68
CA LEU A 325 -37.50 -16.46 -0.74
C LEU A 325 -37.53 -14.94 -0.76
N TYR A 326 -38.69 -14.35 -1.02
CA TYR A 326 -38.89 -12.90 -0.92
C TYR A 326 -39.64 -12.59 0.37
N LEU A 327 -39.15 -11.63 1.13
CA LEU A 327 -39.68 -11.29 2.45
C LEU A 327 -39.96 -9.80 2.55
N ASP A 328 -41.04 -9.47 3.23
CA ASP A 328 -41.43 -8.11 3.59
C ASP A 328 -41.97 -8.13 5.04
N LEU A 329 -41.67 -7.10 5.82
CA LEU A 329 -42.15 -6.99 7.21
C LEU A 329 -43.54 -6.38 7.27
N ASP A 330 -44.48 -7.10 7.87
CA ASP A 330 -45.84 -6.62 8.00
C ASP A 330 -45.90 -5.38 8.90
N ASN A 331 -46.56 -4.33 8.40
CA ASN A 331 -46.75 -3.06 9.10
C ASN A 331 -45.46 -2.33 9.52
N PHE A 332 -44.31 -2.55 8.86
CA PHE A 332 -43.06 -1.83 9.17
C PHE A 332 -43.21 -0.30 9.17
N LYS A 333 -44.00 0.25 8.25
CA LYS A 333 -44.30 1.69 8.23
C LYS A 333 -44.93 2.17 9.54
N LYS A 334 -45.83 1.38 10.14
CA LYS A 334 -46.47 1.71 11.42
C LYS A 334 -45.44 1.75 12.54
N VAL A 335 -44.45 0.84 12.53
CA VAL A 335 -43.34 0.87 13.50
C VAL A 335 -42.55 2.18 13.38
N ASN A 336 -42.25 2.63 12.16
CA ASN A 336 -41.59 3.92 11.95
C ASN A 336 -42.44 5.10 12.44
N ASP A 337 -43.75 5.08 12.15
CA ASP A 337 -44.66 6.15 12.53
C ASP A 337 -44.86 6.22 14.07
N GLU A 338 -44.83 5.08 14.78
CA GLU A 338 -45.03 4.99 16.23
C GLU A 338 -43.74 5.17 17.05
N HIS A 339 -42.60 4.68 16.55
CA HIS A 339 -41.34 4.61 17.30
C HIS A 339 -40.17 5.37 16.67
N GLY A 340 -40.39 5.99 15.51
CA GLY A 340 -39.38 6.76 14.78
C GLY A 340 -38.43 5.91 13.93
N HIS A 341 -37.80 6.56 12.95
CA HIS A 341 -36.91 5.91 11.98
C HIS A 341 -35.70 5.21 12.60
N ALA A 342 -35.11 5.76 13.67
CA ALA A 342 -33.98 5.12 14.34
C ALA A 342 -34.35 3.74 14.93
N THR A 343 -35.59 3.60 15.43
CA THR A 343 -36.10 2.33 15.93
C THR A 343 -36.39 1.36 14.79
N GLY A 344 -36.95 1.85 13.68
CA GLY A 344 -37.12 1.02 12.47
C GLY A 344 -35.80 0.54 11.88
N ASP A 345 -34.77 1.39 11.87
CA ASP A 345 -33.44 1.04 11.39
C ASP A 345 -32.81 -0.07 12.24
N ALA A 346 -32.91 0.04 13.57
CA ALA A 346 -32.42 -1.00 14.48
C ALA A 346 -33.26 -2.29 14.41
N LEU A 347 -34.56 -2.21 14.11
CA LEU A 347 -35.39 -3.38 13.81
C LEU A 347 -34.89 -4.10 12.55
N LEU A 348 -34.58 -3.38 11.48
CA LEU A 348 -34.05 -3.97 10.24
C LEU A 348 -32.69 -4.65 10.45
N GLN A 349 -31.84 -4.09 11.30
CA GLN A 349 -30.57 -4.72 11.70
C GLN A 349 -30.79 -6.03 12.47
N GLU A 350 -31.76 -6.05 13.39
CA GLU A 350 -32.12 -7.27 14.12
C GLU A 350 -32.74 -8.34 13.21
N VAL A 351 -33.57 -7.94 12.24
CA VAL A 351 -34.11 -8.83 11.19
C VAL A 351 -32.97 -9.46 10.38
N ALA A 352 -32.02 -8.65 9.92
CA ALA A 352 -30.84 -9.13 9.19
C ALA A 352 -30.05 -10.17 10.01
N ARG A 353 -29.81 -9.89 11.29
CA ARG A 353 -29.12 -10.80 12.22
C ARG A 353 -29.86 -12.13 12.38
N ARG A 354 -31.19 -12.10 12.55
CA ARG A 354 -32.02 -13.31 12.68
C ARG A 354 -32.05 -14.13 11.39
N LEU A 355 -32.15 -13.46 10.24
CA LEU A 355 -32.09 -14.12 8.94
C LEU A 355 -30.75 -14.85 8.75
N GLN A 356 -29.63 -14.19 9.03
CA GLN A 356 -28.29 -14.81 8.95
C GLN A 356 -28.16 -16.02 9.90
N GLY A 357 -28.76 -15.95 11.11
CA GLY A 357 -28.79 -17.09 12.03
C GLY A 357 -29.67 -18.26 11.58
N CYS A 358 -30.59 -18.05 10.62
CA CYS A 358 -31.47 -19.09 10.12
C CYS A 358 -30.87 -19.90 8.97
N ILE A 359 -29.89 -19.34 8.25
CA ILE A 359 -29.34 -19.88 7.01
C ILE A 359 -27.90 -20.37 7.18
N ARG A 360 -27.36 -21.08 6.17
CA ARG A 360 -25.98 -21.56 6.17
C ARG A 360 -25.07 -20.54 5.50
N ALA A 361 -23.75 -20.64 5.73
CA ALA A 361 -22.77 -19.78 5.08
C ALA A 361 -22.75 -19.87 3.53
N SER A 362 -23.23 -20.98 2.98
CA SER A 362 -23.41 -21.17 1.53
C SER A 362 -24.63 -20.47 0.95
N ASP A 363 -25.60 -20.10 1.80
CA ASP A 363 -26.81 -19.40 1.38
C ASP A 363 -26.56 -17.89 1.43
N THR A 364 -27.41 -17.12 0.75
CA THR A 364 -27.30 -15.66 0.71
C THR A 364 -28.54 -15.01 1.27
N VAL A 365 -28.38 -14.04 2.17
CA VAL A 365 -29.44 -13.11 2.58
C VAL A 365 -29.07 -11.73 2.00
N ALA A 366 -30.02 -11.07 1.36
CA ALA A 366 -29.85 -9.75 0.77
C ALA A 366 -30.97 -8.81 1.20
N ARG A 367 -30.71 -7.51 1.21
CA ARG A 367 -31.74 -6.47 1.40
C ARG A 367 -31.87 -5.65 0.12
N LEU A 368 -33.10 -5.55 -0.39
CA LEU A 368 -33.38 -4.87 -1.67
C LEU A 368 -33.76 -3.39 -1.50
N GLY A 369 -34.13 -3.01 -0.28
CA GLY A 369 -34.53 -1.66 0.11
C GLY A 369 -35.70 -1.70 1.09
N GLY A 370 -35.88 -0.65 1.90
CA GLY A 370 -36.99 -0.61 2.87
C GLY A 370 -36.98 -1.81 3.82
N ASP A 371 -38.08 -2.52 3.88
CA ASP A 371 -38.33 -3.75 4.63
C ASP A 371 -38.26 -5.04 3.78
N GLU A 372 -37.78 -4.94 2.53
CA GLU A 372 -37.70 -6.06 1.61
C GLU A 372 -36.35 -6.81 1.71
N PHE A 373 -36.44 -8.11 2.00
CA PHE A 373 -35.30 -9.01 2.07
C PHE A 373 -35.48 -10.18 1.10
N VAL A 374 -34.37 -10.71 0.59
CA VAL A 374 -34.37 -11.90 -0.26
C VAL A 374 -33.37 -12.91 0.28
N VAL A 375 -33.78 -14.18 0.32
CA VAL A 375 -32.91 -15.30 0.69
C VAL A 375 -32.76 -16.24 -0.50
N LEU A 376 -31.52 -16.48 -0.91
CA LEU A 376 -31.16 -17.48 -1.91
C LEU A 376 -30.60 -18.71 -1.21
N ILE A 377 -31.26 -19.85 -1.39
CA ILE A 377 -30.88 -21.14 -0.83
C ILE A 377 -30.35 -22.03 -1.94
N GLU A 378 -29.11 -22.50 -1.76
CA GLU A 378 -28.40 -23.32 -2.75
C GLU A 378 -28.34 -24.79 -2.32
N GLY A 379 -28.11 -25.69 -3.30
CA GLY A 379 -27.84 -27.10 -3.01
C GLY A 379 -29.01 -27.84 -2.35
N LEU A 380 -30.25 -27.49 -2.70
CA LEU A 380 -31.41 -28.22 -2.22
C LEU A 380 -31.40 -29.63 -2.82
N ARG A 381 -31.77 -30.62 -2.00
CA ARG A 381 -32.02 -31.99 -2.49
C ARG A 381 -33.47 -32.16 -2.94
N GLU A 382 -34.39 -31.52 -2.22
CA GLU A 382 -35.82 -31.59 -2.45
C GLU A 382 -36.44 -30.20 -2.26
N SER A 383 -37.44 -29.86 -3.08
CA SER A 383 -38.14 -28.57 -3.01
C SER A 383 -38.86 -28.36 -1.66
N ALA A 384 -39.23 -29.44 -0.96
CA ALA A 384 -39.83 -29.38 0.38
C ALA A 384 -38.91 -28.75 1.43
N HIS A 385 -37.59 -28.82 1.26
CA HIS A 385 -36.64 -28.20 2.18
C HIS A 385 -36.67 -26.67 2.12
N ALA A 386 -37.01 -26.08 0.96
CA ALA A 386 -37.17 -24.63 0.85
C ALA A 386 -38.29 -24.12 1.78
N TRP A 387 -39.40 -24.85 1.82
CA TRP A 387 -40.54 -24.54 2.70
C TRP A 387 -40.19 -24.64 4.18
N LEU A 388 -39.43 -25.67 4.58
CA LEU A 388 -38.99 -25.81 5.97
C LEU A 388 -38.11 -24.64 6.40
N ILE A 389 -37.24 -24.15 5.51
CA ILE A 389 -36.39 -23.00 5.80
C ILE A 389 -37.21 -21.71 5.80
N ALA A 390 -38.16 -21.54 4.89
CA ALA A 390 -39.09 -20.42 4.87
C ALA A 390 -39.89 -20.32 6.17
N GLU A 391 -40.44 -21.43 6.65
CA GLU A 391 -41.21 -21.47 7.90
C GLU A 391 -40.31 -21.26 9.13
N LYS A 392 -39.08 -21.80 9.12
CA LYS A 392 -38.08 -21.51 10.15
C LYS A 392 -37.79 -20.01 10.23
N ILE A 393 -37.60 -19.36 9.08
CA ILE A 393 -37.36 -17.92 9.01
C ILE A 393 -38.58 -17.15 9.52
N ARG A 394 -39.78 -17.52 9.07
CA ARG A 394 -41.03 -16.89 9.52
C ARG A 394 -41.16 -16.95 11.03
N LEU A 395 -41.01 -18.12 11.63
CA LEU A 395 -41.06 -18.32 13.09
C LEU A 395 -39.99 -17.52 13.84
N ALA A 396 -38.77 -17.45 13.30
CA ALA A 396 -37.69 -16.69 13.92
C ALA A 396 -37.97 -15.18 13.93
N LEU A 397 -38.62 -14.66 12.88
CA LEU A 397 -38.97 -13.24 12.78
C LEU A 397 -40.32 -12.90 13.44
N ASP A 398 -41.21 -13.87 13.62
CA ASP A 398 -42.48 -13.71 14.34
C ASP A 398 -42.27 -13.52 15.86
N ALA A 399 -41.15 -13.97 16.42
CA ALA A 399 -40.83 -13.70 17.81
C ALA A 399 -40.55 -12.19 18.03
N PRO A 400 -41.02 -11.57 19.13
CA PRO A 400 -40.74 -10.16 19.43
C PRO A 400 -39.24 -9.82 19.38
N MET A 401 -38.92 -8.64 18.83
CA MET A 401 -37.57 -8.13 18.64
C MET A 401 -37.29 -7.03 19.65
N LEU A 402 -36.24 -7.21 20.47
CA LEU A 402 -35.83 -6.20 21.43
C LEU A 402 -34.97 -5.15 20.72
N VAL A 403 -35.51 -3.94 20.58
CA VAL A 403 -34.85 -2.81 19.93
C VAL A 403 -34.78 -1.66 20.93
N GLY A 404 -33.60 -1.46 21.53
CA GLY A 404 -33.43 -0.55 22.66
C GLY A 404 -34.26 -1.02 23.87
N SER A 405 -35.20 -0.19 24.31
CA SER A 405 -36.14 -0.51 25.40
C SER A 405 -37.49 -1.07 24.94
N HIS A 406 -37.69 -1.27 23.64
CA HIS A 406 -38.98 -1.67 23.07
C HIS A 406 -38.94 -3.13 22.62
N ALA A 407 -39.98 -3.89 22.94
CA ALA A 407 -40.24 -5.19 22.33
C ALA A 407 -41.21 -4.99 21.15
N ILE A 408 -40.69 -5.08 19.93
CA ILE A 408 -41.45 -4.81 18.71
C ILE A 408 -41.82 -6.14 18.06
N HIS A 409 -43.10 -6.29 17.73
CA HIS A 409 -43.60 -7.44 16.97
C HIS A 409 -43.86 -7.00 15.53
N ALA A 410 -43.05 -7.50 14.60
CA ALA A 410 -43.12 -7.20 13.17
C ALA A 410 -42.92 -8.50 12.38
N PRO A 411 -43.98 -9.32 12.24
CA PRO A 411 -43.87 -10.61 11.57
C PRO A 411 -43.64 -10.43 10.06
N PRO A 412 -43.03 -11.41 9.38
CA PRO A 412 -42.79 -11.32 7.94
C PRO A 412 -43.91 -11.97 7.13
N SER A 413 -44.18 -11.41 5.95
CA SER A 413 -44.79 -12.13 4.84
C SER A 413 -43.69 -12.73 3.96
N VAL A 414 -43.73 -14.04 3.68
CA VAL A 414 -42.68 -14.76 2.94
C VAL A 414 -43.28 -15.39 1.68
N GLY A 415 -42.65 -15.20 0.53
CA GLY A 415 -42.98 -15.87 -0.72
C GLY A 415 -41.85 -16.76 -1.18
N VAL A 416 -42.18 -17.94 -1.70
CA VAL A 416 -41.18 -18.94 -2.13
C VAL A 416 -41.30 -19.17 -3.64
N ALA A 417 -40.16 -19.16 -4.32
CA ALA A 417 -39.99 -19.68 -5.68
C ALA A 417 -38.88 -20.73 -5.71
N VAL A 418 -39.05 -21.78 -6.51
CA VAL A 418 -38.11 -22.89 -6.63
C VAL A 418 -37.72 -23.09 -8.09
N TYR A 419 -36.42 -23.09 -8.36
CA TYR A 419 -35.88 -23.48 -9.65
C TYR A 419 -35.84 -25.02 -9.76
N PRO A 420 -36.26 -25.61 -10.90
CA PRO A 420 -36.74 -24.96 -12.13
C PRO A 420 -38.27 -24.78 -12.22
N GLN A 421 -39.04 -25.18 -11.19
CA GLN A 421 -40.51 -25.22 -11.23
C GLN A 421 -41.14 -23.84 -11.48
N ASP A 422 -40.64 -22.83 -10.78
CA ASP A 422 -41.12 -21.46 -10.80
C ASP A 422 -40.25 -20.58 -11.71
N GLY A 423 -39.59 -21.16 -12.71
CA GLY A 423 -38.84 -20.43 -13.73
C GLY A 423 -37.39 -20.84 -13.85
N ASP A 424 -36.77 -20.43 -14.96
CA ASP A 424 -35.44 -20.87 -15.39
C ASP A 424 -34.39 -19.75 -15.43
N ASN A 425 -34.79 -18.54 -15.04
CA ASN A 425 -33.96 -17.33 -15.05
C ASN A 425 -34.26 -16.43 -13.84
N GLU A 426 -33.32 -15.51 -13.55
CA GLU A 426 -33.36 -14.60 -12.39
C GLU A 426 -34.69 -13.85 -12.27
N GLN A 427 -35.15 -13.24 -13.38
CA GLN A 427 -36.34 -12.39 -13.40
C GLN A 427 -37.62 -13.18 -13.11
N SER A 428 -37.73 -14.40 -13.63
CA SER A 428 -38.88 -15.28 -13.39
C SER A 428 -38.99 -15.69 -11.92
N LEU A 429 -37.88 -16.08 -11.28
CA LEU A 429 -37.85 -16.52 -9.89
C LEU A 429 -38.15 -15.36 -8.93
N LEU A 430 -37.53 -14.20 -9.14
CA LEU A 430 -37.82 -12.99 -8.35
C LEU A 430 -39.30 -12.61 -8.43
N ARG A 431 -39.88 -12.62 -9.64
CA ARG A 431 -41.28 -12.27 -9.86
C ARG A 431 -42.24 -13.26 -9.18
N HIS A 432 -41.99 -14.57 -9.27
CA HIS A 432 -42.87 -15.55 -8.63
C HIS A 432 -42.74 -15.52 -7.09
N ALA A 433 -41.53 -15.33 -6.56
CA ALA A 433 -41.32 -15.17 -5.12
C ALA A 433 -42.01 -13.91 -4.58
N ASP A 434 -41.88 -12.78 -5.26
CA ASP A 434 -42.57 -11.52 -4.91
C ASP A 434 -44.10 -11.67 -4.97
N ALA A 435 -44.64 -12.26 -6.04
CA ALA A 435 -46.07 -12.51 -6.17
C ALA A 435 -46.61 -13.42 -5.04
N ALA A 436 -45.83 -14.42 -4.63
CA ALA A 436 -46.15 -15.33 -3.52
C ALA A 436 -46.15 -14.61 -2.18
N MET A 437 -45.18 -13.74 -1.94
CA MET A 437 -45.10 -12.89 -0.74
C MET A 437 -46.29 -11.93 -0.68
N TYR A 438 -46.64 -11.27 -1.79
CA TYR A 438 -47.77 -10.36 -1.84
C TYR A 438 -49.11 -11.06 -1.55
N ARG A 439 -49.27 -12.31 -2.02
CA ARG A 439 -50.44 -13.14 -1.66
C ARG A 439 -50.48 -13.49 -0.18
N ALA A 440 -49.34 -13.81 0.44
CA ALA A 440 -49.24 -14.03 1.88
C ALA A 440 -49.66 -12.78 2.66
N LYS A 441 -49.17 -11.61 2.24
CA LYS A 441 -49.52 -10.31 2.85
C LYS A 441 -51.02 -10.02 2.77
N ARG A 442 -51.66 -10.30 1.63
CA ARG A 442 -53.12 -10.15 1.44
C ARG A 442 -53.98 -11.13 2.26
N LYS A 443 -53.45 -12.29 2.62
CA LYS A 443 -54.14 -13.31 3.42
C LYS A 443 -54.01 -13.10 4.93
N GLY A 444 -53.56 -11.91 5.36
CA GLY A 444 -53.44 -11.55 6.78
C GLY A 444 -51.99 -11.47 7.29
N GLY A 445 -51.00 -11.60 6.42
CA GLY A 445 -49.59 -11.53 6.79
C GLY A 445 -49.11 -12.77 7.56
N ASN A 446 -47.91 -12.69 8.12
CA ASN A 446 -47.26 -13.69 8.97
C ASN A 446 -47.41 -15.14 8.47
N GLN A 447 -47.12 -15.38 7.20
CA GLN A 447 -47.23 -16.70 6.59
C GLN A 447 -46.27 -16.88 5.42
N VAL A 448 -46.03 -18.14 5.05
CA VAL A 448 -45.31 -18.50 3.83
C VAL A 448 -46.33 -18.76 2.72
N GLY A 449 -46.19 -18.06 1.60
CA GLY A 449 -47.02 -18.19 0.40
C GLY A 449 -46.26 -18.82 -0.77
N ASP A 450 -47.02 -19.38 -1.70
CA ASP A 450 -46.55 -19.92 -2.98
C ASP A 450 -47.25 -19.27 -4.18
N ASP A 451 -46.83 -19.66 -5.39
CA ASP A 451 -47.46 -19.28 -6.65
C ASP A 451 -48.65 -20.14 -7.07
N GLY A 452 -49.13 -21.02 -6.18
CA GLY A 452 -50.29 -21.87 -6.45
C GLY A 452 -50.10 -22.88 -7.58
N ILE A 453 -48.86 -23.09 -8.05
CA ILE A 453 -48.51 -24.08 -9.07
C ILE A 453 -48.13 -25.43 -8.44
N VAL A 454 -47.86 -25.48 -7.12
CA VAL A 454 -47.57 -26.72 -6.38
C VAL A 454 -48.84 -27.19 -5.66
N ALA A 455 -49.26 -28.42 -5.96
CA ALA A 455 -50.36 -29.09 -5.28
C ALA A 455 -50.14 -29.11 -3.75
N GLU A 456 -51.21 -28.85 -2.99
CA GLU A 456 -51.23 -28.88 -1.52
C GLU A 456 -50.32 -29.99 -0.94
N PRO A 457 -49.27 -29.65 -0.17
CA PRO A 457 -48.63 -30.64 0.67
C PRO A 457 -49.52 -30.84 1.90
N HIS A 458 -50.11 -32.03 1.99
CA HIS A 458 -50.75 -32.64 3.15
C HIS A 458 -50.99 -31.72 4.36
N ARG A 459 -52.17 -31.10 4.40
CA ARG A 459 -52.81 -30.79 5.68
C ARG A 459 -53.00 -32.10 6.43
N HIS A 460 -52.12 -32.41 7.38
CA HIS A 460 -52.46 -33.33 8.46
C HIS A 460 -53.67 -32.77 9.20
N ARG A 461 -54.86 -33.28 8.85
CA ARG A 461 -55.99 -33.28 9.78
C ARG A 461 -55.69 -34.30 10.88
N SER A 462 -56.06 -33.89 12.08
CA SER A 462 -55.91 -34.53 13.39
C SER A 462 -56.17 -36.03 13.43
#